data_AF-A0A3D4HAQ4-F1
#
_entry.id   AF-A0A3D4HAQ4-F1
#
_cell.length_a   1.000
_cell.length_b   1.000
_cell.length_c   1.000
_cell.angle_alpha   90.00
_cell.angle_beta   90.00
_cell.angle_gamma   90.00
#
_symmetry.space_group_name_H-M   'P 1'
#
loop_
_entity.id
_entity.type
_entity.pdbx_description
1 polymer ?
#
loop_
_entity_poly.entity_id
_entity_poly.type
_entity_poly.pdbx_seq_one_letter_code
_entity_poly.pdbx_strand_id
1 'polypeptide(L)'
;MIPLSKGVTLIEASAGTGKTYTLCQIILRLIISDNIPIDRILAVTFTQAATEELINRIRNLLKDSVEQLESQNITDESLQSVLEQSPTDALVACQRLSNSLQLFDETVIAT
;
A
#
# COMPACT_ATOMS: atom_id res chain seq x y z
N MET A 1 5.41 12.10 5.35
CA MET A 1 5.29 11.25 4.15
C MET A 1 6.14 11.82 3.01
N ILE A 2 6.69 10.97 2.13
CA ILE A 2 7.43 11.41 0.93
C ILE A 2 6.46 12.13 -0.03
N PRO A 3 6.78 13.34 -0.55
CA PRO A 3 5.92 14.03 -1.49
C PRO A 3 5.89 13.30 -2.84
N LEU A 4 4.73 12.75 -3.19
CA LEU A 4 4.45 12.24 -4.54
C LEU A 4 3.77 13.36 -5.32
N SER A 5 4.50 13.94 -6.28
CA SER A 5 3.94 14.89 -7.25
C SER A 5 3.67 14.17 -8.56
N LYS A 6 2.72 14.68 -9.35
CA LYS A 6 2.50 14.13 -10.70
C LYS A 6 3.80 14.23 -11.51
N GLY A 7 4.26 13.10 -12.03
CA GLY A 7 5.52 13.01 -12.76
C GLY A 7 6.43 11.94 -12.18
N VAL A 8 7.74 12.17 -12.24
CA VAL A 8 8.75 11.22 -11.79
C VAL A 8 9.24 11.61 -10.40
N THR A 9 9.17 10.67 -9.46
CA THR A 9 9.78 10.81 -8.13
C THR A 9 10.89 9.79 -7.99
N LEU A 10 12.12 10.25 -7.74
CA LEU A 10 13.25 9.38 -7.43
C LEU A 10 13.36 9.24 -5.91
N ILE A 11 13.31 8.01 -5.43
CA ILE A 11 13.50 7.68 -4.02
C ILE A 11 14.80 6.91 -3.91
N GLU A 12 15.82 7.56 -3.36
CA GLU A 12 17.06 6.89 -3.00
C GLU A 12 16.85 6.15 -1.68
N ALA A 13 17.12 4.86 -1.67
CA ALA A 13 17.11 4.08 -0.45
C ALA A 13 18.40 3.28 -0.39
N SER A 14 19.16 3.42 0.69
CA SER A 14 20.39 2.67 0.98
C SER A 14 20.08 1.37 1.74
N ALA A 15 21.03 0.45 1.86
CA ALA A 15 20.80 -0.78 2.62
C ALA A 15 20.37 -0.44 4.06
N GLY A 16 19.29 -1.06 4.55
CA GLY A 16 18.78 -0.85 5.92
C GLY A 16 17.97 0.44 6.15
N THR A 17 17.70 1.29 5.15
CA THR A 17 17.06 2.61 5.37
C THR A 17 15.55 2.62 5.09
N GLY A 18 14.83 1.53 5.35
CA GLY A 18 13.36 1.55 5.28
C GLY A 18 12.75 1.59 3.86
N LYS A 19 13.41 1.01 2.84
CA LYS A 19 12.82 0.92 1.48
C LYS A 19 11.45 0.24 1.50
N THR A 20 11.34 -0.83 2.28
CA THR A 20 10.10 -1.59 2.45
C THR A 20 9.01 -0.72 3.07
N TYR A 21 9.33 -0.04 4.16
CA TYR A 21 8.42 0.88 4.84
C TYR A 21 7.92 1.98 3.89
N THR A 22 8.85 2.55 3.12
CA THR A 22 8.55 3.58 2.13
C THR A 22 7.57 3.07 1.06
N LEU A 23 7.81 1.86 0.53
CA LEU A 23 6.93 1.27 -0.48
C LEU A 23 5.53 1.00 0.06
N CYS A 24 5.42 0.49 1.29
CA CYS A 24 4.12 0.28 1.95
C CYS A 24 3.36 1.59 2.11
N GLN A 25 4.02 2.65 2.63
CA GLN A 25 3.41 3.97 2.74
C GLN A 25 2.93 4.53 1.39
N ILE A 26 3.71 4.35 0.33
CA ILE A 26 3.34 4.81 -1.02
C ILE A 26 2.06 4.11 -1.47
N ILE A 27 1.99 2.78 -1.36
CA ILE A 27 0.82 2.01 -1.79
C ILE A 27 -0.41 2.41 -0.98
N LEU A 28 -0.29 2.48 0.35
CA LEU A 28 -1.39 2.90 1.22
C LEU A 28 -1.88 4.31 0.87
N ARG A 29 -0.97 5.26 0.65
CA ARG A 29 -1.33 6.62 0.25
C ARG A 29 -2.06 6.64 -1.10
N LEU A 30 -1.56 5.94 -2.11
CA LEU A 30 -2.20 5.91 -3.44
C LEU A 30 -3.64 5.39 -3.35
N ILE A 31 -3.89 4.38 -2.51
CA ILE A 31 -5.23 3.81 -2.32
C ILE A 31 -6.10 4.72 -1.44
N ILE A 32 -5.61 5.10 -0.25
CA ILE A 32 -6.39 5.80 0.78
C ILE A 32 -6.57 7.27 0.46
N SER A 33 -5.51 7.98 0.07
CA SER A 33 -5.54 9.42 -0.17
C SER A 33 -5.93 9.72 -1.61
N ASP A 34 -5.28 9.06 -2.57
CA ASP A 34 -5.44 9.39 -3.99
C ASP A 34 -6.58 8.60 -4.67
N ASN A 35 -7.22 7.66 -3.94
CA ASN A 35 -8.32 6.82 -4.43
C ASN A 35 -7.97 6.05 -5.72
N ILE A 36 -6.73 5.60 -5.82
CA ILE A 36 -6.25 4.79 -6.94
C ILE A 36 -6.42 3.32 -6.55
N PRO A 37 -7.26 2.55 -7.26
CA PRO A 37 -7.42 1.14 -6.97
C PRO A 37 -6.14 0.37 -7.32
N ILE A 38 -5.89 -0.74 -6.61
CA ILE A 38 -4.62 -1.47 -6.72
C ILE A 38 -4.33 -2.02 -8.13
N ASP A 39 -5.37 -2.35 -8.91
CA ASP A 39 -5.28 -2.81 -10.30
C ASP A 39 -4.78 -1.72 -11.27
N ARG A 40 -4.67 -0.47 -10.80
CA ARG A 40 -4.06 0.66 -11.50
C ARG A 40 -2.65 0.98 -11.02
N ILE A 41 -2.09 0.19 -10.10
CA ILE A 41 -0.74 0.37 -9.55
C ILE A 41 0.17 -0.73 -10.11
N LEU A 42 1.16 -0.34 -10.93
CA LEU A 42 2.18 -1.26 -11.44
C LEU A 42 3.46 -1.15 -10.60
N ALA A 43 3.84 -2.25 -9.96
CA ALA A 43 5.13 -2.38 -9.31
C ALA A 43 6.02 -3.38 -10.07
N VAL A 44 7.26 -3.00 -10.33
CA VAL A 44 8.24 -3.81 -11.06
C VAL A 44 9.48 -4.05 -10.21
N THR A 45 10.02 -5.26 -10.26
CA THR A 45 11.27 -5.62 -9.58
C THR A 45 12.22 -6.32 -10.56
N PHE A 46 13.49 -6.46 -10.16
CA PHE A 46 14.52 -7.01 -11.05
C PHE A 46 14.45 -8.54 -11.19
N THR A 47 13.91 -9.25 -10.20
CA THR A 47 13.89 -10.72 -10.20
C THR A 47 12.48 -11.26 -9.97
N GLN A 48 12.21 -12.46 -10.47
CA GLN A 48 10.94 -13.14 -10.23
C GLN A 48 10.72 -13.36 -8.72
N ALA A 49 11.75 -13.79 -7.99
CA ALA A 49 11.67 -13.99 -6.54
C ALA A 49 11.32 -12.70 -5.78
N ALA A 50 11.88 -11.55 -6.20
CA ALA A 50 11.54 -10.25 -5.61
C ALA A 50 10.11 -9.81 -5.97
N THR A 51 9.61 -10.20 -7.15
CA THR A 51 8.23 -9.96 -7.56
C THR A 51 7.26 -10.74 -6.67
N GLU A 52 7.51 -12.03 -6.46
CA GLU A 52 6.71 -12.89 -5.56
C GLU A 52 6.75 -12.38 -4.11
N GLU A 53 7.93 -11.99 -3.61
CA GLU A 53 8.05 -11.39 -2.28
C GLU A 53 7.21 -10.12 -2.17
N LEU A 54 7.27 -9.26 -3.20
CA LEU A 54 6.54 -8.01 -3.22
C LEU A 54 5.02 -8.24 -3.27
N ILE A 55 4.54 -9.17 -4.10
CA ILE A 55 3.13 -9.54 -4.19
C ILE A 55 2.60 -9.97 -2.81
N ASN A 56 3.30 -10.91 -2.17
CA ASN A 56 2.91 -11.39 -0.84
C ASN A 56 2.90 -10.27 0.20
N ARG A 57 3.90 -9.37 0.14
CA ARG A 57 3.98 -8.23 1.04
C ARG A 57 2.82 -7.25 0.85
N ILE A 58 2.47 -6.92 -0.39
CA ILE A 58 1.35 -6.02 -0.69
C ILE A 58 0.04 -6.64 -0.22
N ARG A 59 -0.17 -7.94 -0.47
CA ARG A 59 -1.37 -8.65 -0.01
C ARG A 59 -1.53 -8.58 1.50
N ASN A 60 -0.47 -8.90 2.25
CA ASN A 60 -0.49 -8.84 3.71
C ASN A 60 -0.72 -7.42 4.21
N LEU A 61 -0.06 -6.43 3.61
CA LEU A 61 -0.28 -5.02 3.93
C LEU A 61 -1.75 -4.61 3.80
N LEU A 62 -2.40 -4.97 2.69
CA LEU A 62 -3.82 -4.66 2.46
C LEU A 62 -4.72 -5.37 3.48
N LYS A 63 -4.49 -6.68 3.68
CA LYS A 63 -5.26 -7.49 4.63
C LYS A 63 -5.14 -6.97 6.06
N ASP A 64 -3.92 -6.80 6.55
CA ASP A 64 -3.64 -6.34 7.91
C ASP A 64 -4.21 -4.93 8.13
N SER A 65 -4.17 -4.07 7.10
CA SER A 65 -4.74 -2.72 7.20
C SER A 65 -6.27 -2.72 7.30
N VAL A 66 -6.94 -3.61 6.56
CA VAL A 66 -8.40 -3.79 6.67
C VAL A 66 -8.77 -4.30 8.06
N GLU A 67 -8.11 -5.37 8.54
CA GLU A 67 -8.37 -5.95 9.86
C GLU A 67 -8.18 -4.92 11.00
N GLN A 68 -7.15 -4.09 10.92
CA GLN A 68 -6.87 -3.03 11.90
C GLN A 68 -7.93 -1.92 11.88
N LEU A 69 -8.43 -1.54 10.70
CA LEU A 69 -9.48 -0.54 10.58
C LEU A 69 -10.83 -1.06 11.07
N GLU A 70 -11.18 -2.30 10.74
CA GLU A 70 -12.43 -2.95 11.19
C GLU A 70 -12.46 -3.13 12.71
N SER A 71 -11.33 -3.53 13.30
CA SER A 71 -11.19 -3.70 14.75
C SER A 71 -10.94 -2.39 15.51
N GLN A 72 -10.76 -1.27 14.81
CA GLN A 72 -10.40 0.04 15.38
C GLN A 72 -9.12 0.01 16.23
N ASN A 73 -8.22 -0.93 15.91
CA ASN A 73 -6.96 -1.14 16.64
C ASN A 73 -5.78 -1.01 15.67
N ILE A 74 -5.44 0.23 15.34
CA ILE A 74 -4.37 0.56 14.41
C ILE A 74 -3.03 0.42 15.13
N THR A 75 -2.19 -0.49 14.66
CA THR A 75 -0.85 -0.78 15.22
C THR A 75 0.26 -0.63 14.18
N ASP A 76 -0.06 -0.68 12.88
CA ASP A 76 0.90 -0.43 11.81
C ASP A 76 1.19 1.08 11.67
N GLU A 77 2.46 1.46 11.85
CA GLU A 77 2.91 2.85 11.77
C GLU A 77 2.72 3.46 10.37
N SER A 78 2.84 2.66 9.31
CA SER A 78 2.63 3.14 7.94
C SER A 78 1.16 3.52 7.74
N LEU A 79 0.23 2.66 8.16
CA LEU A 79 -1.21 2.92 8.11
C LEU A 79 -1.60 4.13 8.95
N GLN A 80 -1.15 4.17 10.22
CA GLN A 80 -1.42 5.29 11.11
C GLN A 80 -0.95 6.61 10.48
N SER A 81 0.30 6.65 10.00
CA SER A 81 0.87 7.85 9.42
C SER A 81 0.11 8.33 8.17
N VAL A 82 -0.40 7.43 7.33
CA VAL A 82 -1.17 7.78 6.12
C VAL A 82 -2.55 8.33 6.51
N LEU A 83 -3.22 7.73 7.49
CA LEU A 83 -4.52 8.21 7.97
C LEU A 83 -4.42 9.60 8.61
N GLU A 84 -3.39 9.86 9.43
CA GLU A 84 -3.18 11.17 10.05
C GLU A 84 -2.87 12.29 9.02
N GLN A 85 -2.29 11.93 7.89
CA GLN A 85 -1.89 12.87 6.83
C GLN A 85 -2.91 12.97 5.70
N SER A 86 -4.02 12.23 5.77
CA SER A 86 -5.08 12.20 4.75
C SER A 86 -6.39 12.72 5.33
N PRO A 87 -7.16 13.55 4.62
CA PRO A 87 -8.50 13.93 5.06
C PRO A 87 -9.54 12.80 4.91
N THR A 88 -9.09 11.56 4.65
CA THR A 88 -9.96 10.41 4.36
C THR A 88 -10.41 9.78 5.68
N ASP A 89 -11.71 9.72 5.91
CA ASP A 89 -12.26 9.04 7.09
C ASP A 89 -11.91 7.56 7.12
N ALA A 90 -11.73 7.01 8.32
CA ALA A 90 -11.35 5.61 8.54
C ALA A 90 -12.30 4.62 7.86
N LEU A 91 -13.61 4.92 7.83
CA LEU A 91 -14.62 4.09 7.15
C LEU A 91 -14.38 4.05 5.63
N VAL A 92 -14.10 5.20 5.02
CA VAL A 92 -13.82 5.31 3.58
C VAL A 92 -12.48 4.66 3.25
N ALA A 93 -11.46 4.84 4.10
CA ALA A 93 -10.17 4.18 3.97
C ALA A 93 -10.33 2.65 4.00
N CYS A 94 -11.11 2.14 4.96
CA CYS A 94 -11.40 0.71 5.07
C CYS A 94 -12.06 0.18 3.80
N GLN A 95 -13.11 0.86 3.32
CA GLN A 95 -13.80 0.46 2.09
C GLN A 95 -12.86 0.43 0.87
N ARG A 96 -11.99 1.44 0.71
CA ARG A 96 -11.01 1.50 -0.39
C ARG A 96 -10.00 0.36 -0.31
N LEU A 97 -9.53 0.04 0.89
CA LEU A 97 -8.58 -1.06 1.13
C LEU A 97 -9.24 -2.43 0.92
N SER A 98 -10.46 -2.65 1.42
CA SER A 98 -11.20 -3.90 1.22
C SER A 98 -11.48 -4.16 -0.26
N ASN A 99 -11.92 -3.14 -1.01
CA ASN A 99 -12.11 -3.24 -2.46
C ASN A 99 -10.77 -3.56 -3.17
N SER A 100 -9.69 -2.92 -2.75
CA SER A 100 -8.36 -3.18 -3.31
C SER A 100 -7.89 -4.60 -3.02
N LEU A 101 -8.07 -5.12 -1.81
CA LEU A 101 -7.73 -6.49 -1.46
C LEU A 101 -8.47 -7.51 -2.32
N GLN A 102 -9.77 -7.29 -2.54
CA GLN A 102 -10.58 -8.16 -3.42
C GLN A 102 -10.04 -8.14 -4.86
N LEU A 103 -9.80 -6.96 -5.44
CA LEU A 103 -9.24 -6.83 -6.78
C LEU A 103 -7.83 -7.42 -6.90
N PHE A 104 -7.02 -7.29 -5.85
CA PHE A 104 -5.67 -7.87 -5.81
C PHE A 104 -5.76 -9.39 -5.92
N ASP A 105 -6.66 -10.02 -5.18
CA ASP A 105 -6.86 -11.46 -5.19
C ASP A 105 -7.40 -11.98 -6.54
N GLU A 106 -8.21 -11.18 -7.24
CA GLU A 106 -8.71 -11.50 -8.58
C GLU A 106 -7.63 -11.34 -9.68
N THR A 107 -6.74 -10.35 -9.54
CA THR A 107 -5.73 -9.99 -10.56
C THR A 107 -4.41 -10.76 -10.43
N VAL A 108 -4.06 -11.20 -9.22
CA VAL A 108 -2.81 -11.93 -8.92
C VAL A 108 -2.89 -13.42 -9.28
N ILE A 109 -3.93 -13.85 -10.00
CA ILE A 109 -3.92 -15.15 -10.69
C ILE A 109 -2.89 -15.07 -11.84
N ALA A 110 -1.62 -15.21 -11.49
CA ALA A 110 -0.51 -15.35 -12.43
C ALA A 110 -0.55 -16.78 -13.02
N THR A 111 -0.69 -16.86 -14.35
CA THR A 111 -0.48 -18.08 -15.16
C THR A 111 0.99 -18.40 -15.34
#